data_AF-A0A150MCS4-F1
#
_entry.id   AF-A0A150MCS4-F1
#
_cell.length_a   1.000
_cell.length_b   1.000
_cell.length_c   1.000
_cell.angle_alpha   90.00
_cell.angle_beta   90.00
_cell.angle_gamma   90.00
#
_symmetry.space_group_name_H-M   'P 1'
#
loop_
_entity.id
_entity.type
_entity.pdbx_description
1 polymer ?
#
loop_
_entity_poly.entity_id
_entity_poly.type
_entity_poly.pdbx_seq_one_letter_code
_entity_poly.pdbx_strand_id
1 'polypeptide(L)'
;MPGFAKAKQHRFSHVECQFPYAAAPEAVAAELEEYGLSLVTINLPAGDWEKGERGLAILPGRHDDFRRALEEGVRYALALGAPRLHCMAGVVPADLPRERAKEIYMRRLDEAAAALGVHGLTLTIEPINPFDMPGYFLTDIDEAVAIIRALGRANVKVQYDIYHMARLGRDVTATFAAYEPLIAHVQFADAPGRHEPGTGALPYREIFAFLQEHAFRAADGTAGLYACDRV
;
A
#
# COMPACT_ATOMS: atom_id res chain seq x y z
N MET A 1 0.79 -11.76 -16.56
CA MET A 1 1.26 -10.40 -16.21
C MET A 1 2.78 -10.41 -16.21
N PRO A 2 3.44 -9.36 -16.71
CA PRO A 2 4.90 -9.33 -16.68
C PRO A 2 5.38 -9.35 -15.22
N GLY A 3 6.00 -10.46 -14.79
CA GLY A 3 6.71 -10.53 -13.50
C GLY A 3 6.62 -11.86 -12.73
N PHE A 4 5.51 -12.60 -12.81
CA PHE A 4 5.30 -13.78 -11.95
C PHE A 4 6.29 -14.93 -12.24
N ALA A 5 6.53 -15.22 -13.52
CA ALA A 5 7.55 -16.20 -13.91
C ALA A 5 8.95 -15.84 -13.37
N LYS A 6 9.33 -14.56 -13.45
CA LYS A 6 10.62 -14.04 -12.94
C LYS A 6 10.67 -14.17 -11.41
N ALA A 7 9.61 -13.82 -10.70
CA ALA A 7 9.52 -13.98 -9.25
C ALA A 7 9.73 -15.45 -8.83
N LYS A 8 9.11 -16.40 -9.55
CA LYS A 8 9.31 -17.83 -9.32
C LYS A 8 10.75 -18.28 -9.59
N GLN A 9 11.38 -17.81 -10.67
CA GLN A 9 12.79 -18.09 -10.98
C GLN A 9 13.72 -17.63 -9.84
N HIS A 10 13.41 -16.50 -9.20
CA HIS A 10 14.13 -15.99 -8.02
C HIS A 10 13.64 -16.58 -6.70
N ARG A 11 12.78 -17.61 -6.73
CA ARG A 11 12.29 -18.37 -5.57
C ARG A 11 11.42 -17.57 -4.60
N PHE A 12 10.81 -16.48 -5.06
CA PHE A 12 9.75 -15.86 -4.29
C PHE A 12 8.54 -16.81 -4.21
N SER A 13 7.90 -16.82 -3.04
CA SER A 13 6.61 -17.49 -2.83
C SER A 13 5.46 -16.50 -2.74
N HIS A 14 5.80 -15.22 -2.62
CA HIS A 14 4.87 -14.11 -2.44
C HIS A 14 5.24 -12.98 -3.37
N VAL A 15 4.23 -12.32 -3.92
CA VAL A 15 4.38 -11.17 -4.83
C VAL A 15 3.37 -10.09 -4.48
N GLU A 16 3.63 -8.87 -4.91
CA GLU A 16 2.61 -7.82 -4.95
C GLU A 16 2.28 -7.47 -6.41
N CYS A 17 1.08 -6.93 -6.62
CA CYS A 17 0.66 -6.39 -7.90
C CYS A 17 -0.14 -5.13 -7.63
N GLN A 18 0.40 -3.97 -7.99
CA GLN A 18 -0.25 -2.70 -7.69
C GLN A 18 -1.65 -2.61 -8.33
N PHE A 19 -1.77 -2.93 -9.62
CA PHE A 19 -3.01 -2.77 -10.38
C PHE A 19 -3.29 -3.99 -11.26
N PRO A 20 -3.98 -5.02 -10.75
CA PRO A 20 -4.28 -6.22 -11.53
C PRO A 20 -5.42 -6.05 -12.56
N TYR A 21 -6.00 -4.85 -12.67
CA TYR A 21 -7.26 -4.57 -13.37
C TYR A 21 -7.22 -4.66 -14.90
N ALA A 22 -6.03 -4.81 -15.50
CA ALA A 22 -5.89 -4.95 -16.95
C ALA A 22 -6.30 -6.33 -17.47
N ALA A 23 -6.38 -7.33 -16.59
CA ALA A 23 -6.81 -8.69 -16.92
C ALA A 23 -7.94 -9.12 -15.97
N ALA A 24 -8.80 -10.02 -16.43
CA ALA A 24 -9.82 -10.63 -15.57
C ALA A 24 -9.16 -11.33 -14.37
N PRO A 25 -9.74 -11.27 -13.16
CA PRO A 25 -9.10 -11.83 -11.97
C PRO A 25 -8.87 -13.34 -12.08
N GLU A 26 -9.71 -14.07 -12.82
CA GLU A 26 -9.56 -15.50 -13.06
C GLU A 26 -8.26 -15.81 -13.83
N ALA A 27 -7.90 -14.95 -14.79
CA ALA A 27 -6.66 -15.10 -15.55
C ALA A 27 -5.43 -14.82 -14.67
N VAL A 28 -5.52 -13.83 -13.78
CA VAL A 28 -4.45 -13.52 -12.84
C VAL A 28 -4.30 -14.63 -11.79
N ALA A 29 -5.42 -15.16 -11.29
CA ALA A 29 -5.45 -16.28 -10.34
C ALA A 29 -4.81 -17.54 -10.94
N ALA A 30 -5.15 -17.89 -12.19
CA ALA A 30 -4.56 -19.02 -12.88
C ALA A 30 -3.04 -18.90 -13.01
N GLU A 31 -2.53 -17.69 -13.29
CA GLU A 31 -1.09 -17.46 -13.38
C GLU A 31 -0.39 -17.55 -12.01
N LEU A 32 -1.02 -17.05 -10.95
CA LEU A 32 -0.52 -17.21 -9.58
C LEU A 32 -0.45 -18.69 -9.19
N GLU A 33 -1.47 -19.47 -9.54
CA GLU A 33 -1.51 -20.92 -9.31
C GLU A 33 -0.41 -21.65 -10.10
N GLU A 34 -0.26 -21.33 -11.39
CA GLU A 34 0.78 -21.91 -12.26
C GLU A 34 2.18 -21.76 -11.65
N TYR A 35 2.49 -20.59 -11.08
CA TYR A 35 3.79 -20.32 -10.48
C TYR A 35 3.86 -20.65 -8.98
N GLY A 36 2.74 -21.06 -8.35
CA GLY A 36 2.63 -21.29 -6.91
C GLY A 36 3.04 -20.06 -6.10
N LEU A 37 2.47 -18.90 -6.45
CA LEU A 37 2.69 -17.60 -5.82
C LEU A 37 1.43 -17.14 -5.08
N SER A 38 1.60 -16.41 -3.99
CA SER A 38 0.50 -15.75 -3.28
C SER A 38 0.63 -14.24 -3.35
N LEU A 39 -0.48 -13.53 -3.57
CA LEU A 39 -0.50 -12.07 -3.53
C LEU A 39 -0.54 -11.55 -2.10
N VAL A 40 0.29 -10.54 -1.82
CA VAL A 40 0.38 -9.93 -0.50
C VAL A 40 -0.43 -8.65 -0.39
N THR A 41 -0.60 -7.92 -1.47
CA THR A 41 -1.37 -6.67 -1.51
C THR A 41 -1.69 -6.29 -2.95
N ILE A 42 -2.75 -5.52 -3.12
CA ILE A 42 -3.10 -4.79 -4.35
C ILE A 42 -3.51 -3.36 -4.00
N ASN A 43 -3.43 -2.41 -4.93
CA ASN A 43 -4.04 -1.09 -4.73
C ASN A 43 -5.51 -1.14 -5.19
N LEU A 44 -6.39 -0.37 -4.56
CA LEU A 44 -7.70 -0.03 -5.16
C LEU A 44 -7.50 0.67 -6.53
N PRO A 45 -8.45 0.57 -7.47
CA PRO A 45 -8.39 1.33 -8.72
C PRO A 45 -8.17 2.83 -8.44
N ALA A 46 -7.11 3.39 -9.03
CA ALA A 46 -6.59 4.71 -8.67
C ALA A 46 -7.14 5.87 -9.53
N GLY A 47 -8.18 5.61 -10.32
CA GLY A 47 -8.71 6.58 -11.29
C GLY A 47 -7.94 6.58 -12.61
N ASP A 48 -7.97 7.72 -13.30
CA ASP A 48 -7.32 7.92 -14.59
C ASP A 48 -5.84 8.32 -14.40
N TRP A 49 -4.97 7.31 -14.42
CA TRP A 49 -3.53 7.49 -14.22
C TRP A 49 -2.89 8.39 -15.29
N GLU A 50 -3.38 8.32 -16.53
CA GLU A 50 -2.88 9.10 -17.67
C GLU A 50 -3.23 10.58 -17.53
N LYS A 51 -4.38 10.90 -16.92
CA LYS A 51 -4.77 12.28 -16.56
C LYS A 51 -4.15 12.79 -15.26
N GLY A 52 -3.25 12.02 -14.66
CA GLY A 52 -2.54 12.44 -13.45
C GLY A 52 -3.25 12.10 -12.13
N GLU A 53 -4.33 11.32 -12.16
CA GLU A 53 -4.96 10.82 -10.93
C GLU A 53 -4.06 9.79 -10.25
N ARG A 54 -4.05 9.81 -8.92
CA ARG A 54 -3.20 8.95 -8.07
C ARG A 54 -3.99 8.46 -6.87
N GLY A 55 -5.21 8.01 -7.11
CA GLY A 55 -6.19 7.69 -6.07
C GLY A 55 -7.38 8.63 -6.10
N LEU A 56 -8.52 8.07 -5.69
CA LEU A 56 -9.82 8.74 -5.71
C LEU A 56 -10.23 9.25 -4.33
N ALA A 57 -9.56 8.82 -3.26
CA ALA A 57 -10.08 8.89 -1.90
C ALA A 57 -10.21 10.31 -1.34
N ILE A 58 -9.54 11.31 -1.90
CA ILE A 58 -9.73 12.72 -1.52
C ILE A 58 -10.53 13.57 -2.53
N LEU A 59 -10.81 13.03 -3.72
CA LEU A 59 -11.38 13.82 -4.82
C LEU A 59 -12.88 14.14 -4.60
N PRO A 60 -13.30 15.41 -4.48
CA PRO A 60 -14.71 15.78 -4.34
C PRO A 60 -15.50 15.41 -5.60
N GLY A 61 -16.79 15.09 -5.44
CA GLY A 61 -17.66 14.71 -6.57
C GLY A 61 -17.39 13.32 -7.18
N ARG A 62 -16.31 12.63 -6.77
CA ARG A 62 -15.93 11.29 -7.28
C ARG A 62 -16.37 10.14 -6.36
N HIS A 63 -17.44 10.31 -5.59
CA HIS A 63 -17.86 9.29 -4.61
C HIS A 63 -18.33 8.00 -5.30
N ASP A 64 -19.14 8.10 -6.35
CA ASP A 64 -19.62 6.91 -7.07
C ASP A 64 -18.47 6.15 -7.75
N ASP A 65 -17.47 6.88 -8.28
CA ASP A 65 -16.25 6.25 -8.82
C ASP A 65 -15.45 5.55 -7.73
N PHE A 66 -15.30 6.18 -6.56
CA PHE A 66 -14.64 5.54 -5.41
C PHE A 66 -15.38 4.27 -4.97
N ARG A 67 -16.72 4.27 -4.94
CA ARG A 67 -17.51 3.09 -4.59
C ARG A 67 -17.34 1.95 -5.59
N ARG A 68 -17.40 2.25 -6.89
CA ARG A 68 -17.11 1.26 -7.94
C ARG A 68 -15.70 0.71 -7.82
N ALA A 69 -14.72 1.57 -7.57
CA ALA A 69 -13.33 1.16 -7.36
C ALA A 69 -13.19 0.25 -6.14
N LEU A 70 -13.88 0.56 -5.04
CA LEU A 70 -13.90 -0.26 -3.83
C LEU A 70 -14.53 -1.64 -4.08
N GLU A 71 -15.70 -1.68 -4.71
CA GLU A 71 -16.38 -2.93 -5.08
C GLU A 71 -15.50 -3.81 -5.99
N GLU A 72 -14.87 -3.20 -6.99
CA GLU A 72 -13.96 -3.90 -7.90
C GLU A 72 -12.69 -4.39 -7.18
N GLY A 73 -12.09 -3.56 -6.33
CA GLY A 73 -10.93 -3.93 -5.53
C GLY A 73 -11.22 -5.14 -4.64
N VAL A 74 -12.37 -5.13 -3.92
CA VAL A 74 -12.80 -6.27 -3.10
C VAL A 74 -13.00 -7.52 -3.94
N ARG A 75 -13.63 -7.40 -5.12
CA ARG A 75 -13.82 -8.53 -6.04
C ARG A 75 -12.48 -9.17 -6.44
N TYR A 76 -11.50 -8.35 -6.80
CA TYR A 76 -10.15 -8.83 -7.13
C TYR A 76 -9.44 -9.43 -5.91
N ALA A 77 -9.47 -8.77 -4.77
CA ALA A 77 -8.80 -9.28 -3.57
C ALA A 77 -9.33 -10.66 -3.16
N LEU A 78 -10.65 -10.87 -3.23
CA LEU A 78 -11.26 -12.16 -2.96
C LEU A 78 -10.86 -13.24 -3.98
N ALA A 79 -10.92 -12.91 -5.28
CA ALA A 79 -10.58 -13.87 -6.34
C ALA A 79 -9.09 -14.24 -6.33
N LEU A 80 -8.22 -13.32 -5.93
CA LEU A 80 -6.77 -13.48 -5.93
C LEU A 80 -6.18 -13.90 -4.59
N GLY A 81 -7.00 -13.97 -3.54
CA GLY A 81 -6.54 -14.24 -2.18
C GLY A 81 -5.63 -13.15 -1.60
N ALA A 82 -5.73 -11.91 -2.08
CA ALA A 82 -4.93 -10.80 -1.56
C ALA A 82 -5.52 -10.32 -0.22
N PRO A 83 -4.80 -10.40 0.91
CA PRO A 83 -5.35 -10.09 2.24
C PRO A 83 -5.47 -8.59 2.53
N ARG A 84 -4.81 -7.75 1.71
CA ARG A 84 -4.66 -6.32 1.90
C ARG A 84 -5.00 -5.55 0.63
N LEU A 85 -5.61 -4.39 0.81
CA LEU A 85 -5.82 -3.42 -0.26
C LEU A 85 -5.34 -2.04 0.17
N HIS A 86 -4.47 -1.44 -0.62
CA HIS A 86 -4.02 -0.07 -0.43
C HIS A 86 -5.00 0.93 -1.05
N CYS A 87 -5.50 1.84 -0.23
CA CYS A 87 -6.33 2.96 -0.66
C CYS A 87 -5.49 4.23 -0.87
N MET A 88 -5.03 4.42 -2.11
CA MET A 88 -4.34 5.65 -2.51
C MET A 88 -5.22 6.88 -2.25
N ALA A 89 -4.63 7.90 -1.63
CA ALA A 89 -5.33 9.12 -1.24
C ALA A 89 -5.78 9.94 -2.47
N GLY A 90 -4.81 10.34 -3.29
CA GLY A 90 -5.00 11.24 -4.42
C GLY A 90 -4.09 12.48 -4.34
N VAL A 91 -3.98 13.19 -5.46
CA VAL A 91 -3.34 14.51 -5.54
C VAL A 91 -4.36 15.57 -5.14
N VAL A 92 -3.98 16.51 -4.28
CA VAL A 92 -4.86 17.58 -3.79
C VAL A 92 -5.15 18.56 -4.93
N PRO A 93 -6.41 18.73 -5.36
CA PRO A 93 -6.78 19.77 -6.33
C PRO A 93 -6.43 21.16 -5.80
N ALA A 94 -5.99 22.06 -6.69
CA ALA A 94 -5.51 23.39 -6.32
C ALA A 94 -6.56 24.25 -5.58
N ASP A 95 -7.84 24.02 -5.86
CA ASP A 95 -8.98 24.72 -5.29
C ASP A 95 -9.62 23.99 -4.09
N LEU A 96 -9.08 22.84 -3.68
CA LEU A 96 -9.60 22.06 -2.56
C LEU A 96 -8.83 22.37 -1.26
N PRO A 97 -9.48 22.97 -0.24
CA PRO A 97 -8.86 23.14 1.07
C PRO A 97 -8.44 21.79 1.66
N ARG A 98 -7.23 21.71 2.23
CA ARG A 98 -6.68 20.47 2.80
C ARG A 98 -7.58 19.85 3.87
N GLU A 99 -8.20 20.67 4.73
CA GLU A 99 -9.14 20.18 5.74
C GLU A 99 -10.36 19.50 5.11
N ARG A 100 -10.87 20.06 4.00
CA ARG A 100 -11.96 19.44 3.25
C ARG A 100 -11.53 18.12 2.60
N ALA A 101 -10.31 18.07 2.06
CA ALA A 101 -9.73 16.83 1.55
C ALA A 101 -9.63 15.75 2.65
N LYS A 102 -9.18 16.14 3.85
CA LYS A 102 -9.08 15.27 5.02
C LYS A 102 -10.45 14.73 5.48
N GLU A 103 -11.47 15.58 5.53
CA GLU A 103 -12.84 15.14 5.84
C GLU A 103 -13.36 14.11 4.84
N ILE A 104 -13.12 14.33 3.55
CA ILE A 104 -13.50 13.40 2.49
C ILE A 104 -12.73 12.08 2.66
N TYR A 105 -11.43 12.17 2.93
CA TYR A 105 -10.58 11.00 3.13
C TYR A 105 -11.07 10.15 4.31
N MET A 106 -11.29 10.76 5.47
CA MET A 106 -11.76 10.06 6.67
C MET A 106 -13.07 9.31 6.41
N ARG A 107 -14.05 9.95 5.74
CA ARG A 107 -15.33 9.29 5.41
C ARG A 107 -15.13 8.09 4.48
N ARG A 108 -14.27 8.21 3.47
CA ARG A 108 -14.02 7.16 2.48
C ARG A 108 -13.19 6.01 3.02
N LEU A 109 -12.22 6.30 3.89
CA LEU A 109 -11.49 5.26 4.61
C LEU A 109 -12.42 4.49 5.55
N ASP A 110 -13.36 5.15 6.23
CA ASP A 110 -14.35 4.46 7.06
C ASP A 110 -15.27 3.55 6.22
N GLU A 111 -15.76 4.03 5.08
CA GLU A 111 -16.53 3.24 4.12
C GLU A 111 -15.74 2.03 3.59
N ALA A 112 -14.50 2.24 3.16
CA ALA A 112 -13.63 1.17 2.68
C ALA A 112 -13.32 0.16 3.78
N ALA A 113 -13.01 0.62 4.99
CA ALA A 113 -12.74 -0.24 6.14
C ALA A 113 -13.95 -1.12 6.47
N ALA A 114 -15.16 -0.55 6.43
CA ALA A 114 -16.39 -1.31 6.65
C ALA A 114 -16.60 -2.38 5.57
N ALA A 115 -16.43 -2.02 4.29
CA ALA A 115 -16.58 -2.96 3.17
C ALA A 115 -15.57 -4.11 3.23
N LEU A 116 -14.29 -3.81 3.46
CA LEU A 116 -13.23 -4.82 3.56
C LEU A 116 -13.39 -5.71 4.80
N GLY A 117 -13.83 -5.13 5.91
CA GLY A 117 -13.98 -5.82 7.19
C GLY A 117 -14.97 -6.99 7.14
N VAL A 118 -16.02 -6.91 6.30
CA VAL A 118 -16.97 -8.01 6.06
C VAL A 118 -16.28 -9.28 5.56
N HIS A 119 -15.16 -9.12 4.87
CA HIS A 119 -14.38 -10.19 4.26
C HIS A 119 -13.11 -10.54 5.03
N GLY A 120 -12.87 -9.91 6.19
CA GLY A 120 -11.61 -10.05 6.94
C GLY A 120 -10.40 -9.42 6.24
N LEU A 121 -10.62 -8.53 5.26
CA LEU A 121 -9.56 -7.85 4.53
C LEU A 121 -9.05 -6.63 5.31
N THR A 122 -7.77 -6.31 5.12
CA THR A 122 -7.12 -5.14 5.74
C THR A 122 -7.01 -4.00 4.72
N LEU A 123 -7.46 -2.80 5.11
CA LEU A 123 -7.22 -1.56 4.38
C LEU A 123 -5.86 -1.00 4.78
N THR A 124 -4.99 -0.71 3.82
CA THR A 124 -3.75 0.03 4.07
C THR A 124 -3.81 1.45 3.52
N ILE A 125 -3.13 2.37 4.20
CA ILE A 125 -2.81 3.72 3.70
C ILE A 125 -1.29 3.93 3.76
N GLU A 126 -0.76 4.65 2.77
CA GLU A 126 0.68 4.83 2.57
C GLU A 126 1.02 6.32 2.48
N PRO A 127 1.91 6.83 3.36
CA PRO A 127 2.55 8.11 3.14
C PRO A 127 3.55 8.05 1.98
N ILE A 128 3.35 8.88 0.96
CA ILE A 128 4.20 8.93 -0.24
C ILE A 128 5.03 10.22 -0.23
N ASN A 129 6.30 10.12 -0.63
CA ASN A 129 7.17 11.29 -0.67
C ASN A 129 6.73 12.30 -1.77
N PRO A 130 6.82 13.62 -1.51
CA PRO A 130 6.33 14.64 -2.43
C PRO A 130 7.24 14.86 -3.66
N PHE A 131 8.42 14.26 -3.68
CA PHE A 131 9.35 14.40 -4.80
C PHE A 131 8.95 13.49 -5.96
N ASP A 132 8.51 12.27 -5.67
CA ASP A 132 8.05 11.32 -6.66
C ASP A 132 6.55 11.45 -6.94
N MET A 133 5.80 11.99 -5.98
CA MET A 133 4.37 12.27 -6.12
C MET A 133 4.03 13.71 -5.66
N PRO A 134 4.39 14.75 -6.44
CA PRO A 134 4.09 16.13 -6.09
C PRO A 134 2.58 16.37 -5.87
N GLY A 135 2.25 17.04 -4.76
CA GLY A 135 0.86 17.38 -4.42
C GLY A 135 0.03 16.22 -3.86
N TYR A 136 0.62 15.04 -3.62
CA TYR A 136 -0.07 13.94 -2.97
C TYR A 136 -0.55 14.33 -1.56
N PHE A 137 -1.73 13.83 -1.16
CA PHE A 137 -2.35 14.25 0.09
C PHE A 137 -1.62 13.76 1.34
N LEU A 138 -1.35 12.46 1.42
CA LEU A 138 -0.77 11.81 2.60
C LEU A 138 0.74 11.65 2.43
N THR A 139 1.52 12.56 3.03
CA THR A 139 2.99 12.58 2.90
C THR A 139 3.72 12.48 4.24
N ASP A 140 2.98 12.27 5.33
CA ASP A 140 3.50 12.18 6.69
C ASP A 140 2.93 10.94 7.40
N ILE A 141 3.82 10.14 7.96
CA ILE A 141 3.47 8.95 8.72
C ILE A 141 2.76 9.28 10.04
N ASP A 142 3.09 10.40 10.67
CA ASP A 142 2.43 10.81 11.91
C ASP A 142 0.96 11.18 11.64
N GLU A 143 0.71 11.81 10.48
CA GLU A 143 -0.66 12.07 10.01
C GLU A 143 -1.41 10.78 9.66
N ALA A 144 -0.76 9.83 8.99
CA ALA A 144 -1.37 8.52 8.69
C ALA A 144 -1.76 7.78 9.98
N VAL A 145 -0.87 7.76 10.98
CA VAL A 145 -1.13 7.15 12.29
C VAL A 145 -2.26 7.87 13.02
N ALA A 146 -2.29 9.21 12.99
CA ALA A 146 -3.39 9.99 13.57
C ALA A 146 -4.73 9.67 12.91
N ILE A 147 -4.78 9.54 11.58
CA ILE A 147 -5.96 9.12 10.82
C ILE A 147 -6.42 7.74 11.26
N ILE A 148 -5.52 6.75 11.31
CA ILE A 148 -5.85 5.37 11.72
C ILE A 148 -6.43 5.34 13.14
N ARG A 149 -5.79 6.04 14.08
CA ARG A 149 -6.27 6.13 15.47
C ARG A 149 -7.63 6.82 15.56
N ALA A 150 -7.85 7.88 14.78
CA ALA A 150 -9.13 8.60 14.75
C ALA A 150 -10.27 7.77 14.13
N LEU A 151 -9.98 6.92 13.15
CA LEU A 151 -10.96 5.98 12.58
C LEU A 151 -11.37 4.90 13.59
N GLY A 152 -10.45 4.47 14.46
CA GLY A 152 -10.71 3.44 15.46
C GLY A 152 -11.07 2.06 14.87
N ARG A 153 -10.72 1.82 13.60
CA ARG A 153 -10.99 0.57 12.87
C ARG A 153 -9.79 -0.36 12.97
N ALA A 154 -9.99 -1.57 13.51
CA ALA A 154 -8.93 -2.54 13.71
C ALA A 154 -8.27 -3.01 12.38
N ASN A 155 -9.02 -2.98 11.28
CA ASN A 155 -8.57 -3.41 9.95
C ASN A 155 -8.05 -2.25 9.07
N VAL A 156 -7.76 -1.08 9.64
CA VAL A 156 -7.07 0.01 8.93
C VAL A 156 -5.66 0.12 9.47
N LYS A 157 -4.67 0.01 8.58
CA LYS A 157 -3.26 -0.12 8.91
C LYS A 157 -2.37 0.73 7.99
N VAL A 158 -1.12 0.88 8.38
CA VAL A 158 -0.08 1.53 7.57
C VAL A 158 0.53 0.50 6.60
N GLN A 159 0.71 0.92 5.35
CA GLN A 159 1.70 0.36 4.44
C GLN A 159 2.98 1.19 4.57
N TYR A 160 4.03 0.56 5.08
CA TYR A 160 5.27 1.22 5.48
C TYR A 160 6.33 1.02 4.40
N ASP A 161 6.45 1.97 3.48
CA ASP A 161 7.52 1.97 2.49
C ASP A 161 8.79 2.66 3.04
N ILE A 162 9.84 1.86 3.22
CA ILE A 162 11.18 2.31 3.66
C ILE A 162 11.74 3.39 2.73
N TYR A 163 11.51 3.27 1.43
CA TYR A 163 12.00 4.23 0.45
C TYR A 163 11.33 5.60 0.63
N HIS A 164 10.00 5.63 0.78
CA HIS A 164 9.28 6.88 1.06
C HIS A 164 9.71 7.50 2.39
N MET A 165 9.89 6.69 3.44
CA MET A 165 10.39 7.18 4.73
C MET A 165 11.79 7.80 4.62
N ALA A 166 12.71 7.15 3.91
CA ALA A 166 14.05 7.68 3.65
C ALA A 166 14.02 9.00 2.86
N ARG A 167 13.21 9.07 1.81
CA ARG A 167 13.04 10.30 1.00
C ARG A 167 12.43 11.46 1.78
N LEU A 168 11.59 11.16 2.78
CA LEU A 168 11.03 12.14 3.72
C LEU A 168 12.01 12.54 4.84
N GLY A 169 13.22 11.96 4.88
CA GLY A 169 14.23 12.23 5.91
C GLY A 169 13.88 11.62 7.27
N ARG A 170 13.00 10.61 7.32
CA ARG A 170 12.63 9.90 8.55
C ARG A 170 13.70 8.87 8.89
N ASP A 171 13.94 8.68 10.18
CA ASP A 171 14.66 7.51 10.67
C ASP A 171 13.79 6.27 10.48
N VAL A 172 14.23 5.37 9.60
CA VAL A 172 13.46 4.20 9.15
C VAL A 172 13.18 3.22 10.29
N THR A 173 14.18 2.90 11.10
CA THR A 173 14.02 1.87 12.15
C THR A 173 13.33 2.45 13.37
N ALA A 174 13.66 3.69 13.77
CA ALA A 174 13.00 4.36 14.88
C ALA A 174 11.51 4.61 14.60
N THR A 175 11.17 5.06 13.38
CA THR A 175 9.77 5.27 12.99
C THR A 175 9.00 3.96 12.90
N PHE A 176 9.63 2.89 12.40
CA PHE A 176 9.03 1.56 12.40
C PHE A 176 8.73 1.09 13.83
N ALA A 177 9.71 1.12 14.74
CA ALA A 177 9.52 0.71 16.14
C ALA A 177 8.39 1.49 16.83
N ALA A 178 8.28 2.79 16.56
CA ALA A 178 7.25 3.63 17.15
C ALA A 178 5.83 3.24 16.74
N TYR A 179 5.66 2.68 15.53
CA TYR A 179 4.36 2.45 14.90
C TYR A 179 4.08 1.01 14.50
N GLU A 180 4.97 0.07 14.83
CA GLU A 180 4.88 -1.35 14.48
C GLU A 180 3.47 -1.95 14.66
N PRO A 181 2.73 -1.75 15.78
CA PRO A 181 1.39 -2.33 15.96
C PRO A 181 0.34 -1.88 14.92
N LEU A 182 0.62 -0.78 14.21
CA LEU A 182 -0.23 -0.20 13.19
C LEU A 182 0.22 -0.52 11.77
N ILE A 183 1.38 -1.17 11.59
CA ILE A 183 1.92 -1.52 10.27
C ILE A 183 1.41 -2.91 9.87
N ALA A 184 0.96 -3.05 8.62
CA ALA A 184 0.49 -4.34 8.08
C ALA A 184 1.24 -4.80 6.82
N HIS A 185 1.99 -3.92 6.17
CA HIS A 185 2.78 -4.22 4.99
C HIS A 185 4.06 -3.40 5.02
N VAL A 186 5.18 -3.96 4.57
CA VAL A 186 6.46 -3.25 4.45
C VAL A 186 6.95 -3.37 3.01
N GLN A 187 7.17 -2.22 2.40
CA GLN A 187 7.82 -2.11 1.10
C GLN A 187 9.23 -1.56 1.25
N PHE A 188 10.07 -1.87 0.27
CA PHE A 188 11.43 -1.38 0.26
C PHE A 188 11.97 -1.19 -1.15
N ALA A 189 12.79 -0.14 -1.28
CA ALA A 189 13.68 0.13 -2.40
C ALA A 189 14.83 1.02 -1.90
N ASP A 190 15.98 0.99 -2.56
CA ASP A 190 17.12 1.80 -2.14
C ASP A 190 16.95 3.28 -2.49
N ALA A 191 17.55 4.13 -1.65
CA ALA A 191 17.48 5.57 -1.76
C ALA A 191 18.89 6.18 -1.73
N PRO A 192 19.20 7.16 -2.59
CA PRO A 192 18.36 7.69 -3.67
C PRO A 192 18.26 6.72 -4.87
N GLY A 193 17.28 6.93 -5.77
CA GLY A 193 17.16 6.21 -7.05
C GLY A 193 16.01 5.20 -7.17
N ARG A 194 15.51 4.66 -6.06
CA ARG A 194 14.42 3.64 -6.03
C ARG A 194 14.78 2.37 -6.81
N HIS A 195 15.99 1.88 -6.57
CA HIS A 195 16.53 0.66 -7.18
C HIS A 195 16.63 -0.45 -6.13
N GLU A 196 17.23 -1.58 -6.49
CA GLU A 196 17.39 -2.74 -5.62
C GLU A 196 18.28 -2.40 -4.40
N PRO A 197 18.04 -3.02 -3.22
CA PRO A 197 18.91 -2.85 -2.06
C PRO A 197 20.41 -3.04 -2.37
N GLY A 198 21.24 -2.09 -1.93
CA GLY A 198 22.68 -2.04 -2.16
C GLY A 198 23.11 -1.12 -3.31
N THR A 199 22.17 -0.47 -3.99
CA THR A 199 22.44 0.49 -5.09
C THR A 199 22.43 1.94 -4.63
N GLY A 200 21.92 2.20 -3.43
CA GLY A 200 21.82 3.52 -2.81
C GLY A 200 22.61 3.59 -1.51
N ALA A 201 22.16 4.44 -0.59
CA ALA A 201 22.84 4.77 0.65
C ALA A 201 22.21 4.12 1.89
N LEU A 202 21.09 3.41 1.75
CA LEU A 202 20.42 2.83 2.91
C LEU A 202 21.15 1.59 3.42
N PRO A 203 21.37 1.45 4.75
CA PRO A 203 22.07 0.32 5.32
C PRO A 203 21.16 -0.91 5.42
N TYR A 204 20.77 -1.48 4.28
CA TYR A 204 19.76 -2.57 4.22
C TYR A 204 20.11 -3.82 5.02
N ARG A 205 21.40 -4.12 5.20
CA ARG A 205 21.83 -5.22 6.07
C ARG A 205 21.36 -4.99 7.52
N GLU A 206 21.49 -3.76 8.02
CA GLU A 206 21.10 -3.37 9.37
C GLU A 206 19.58 -3.25 9.47
N ILE A 207 18.92 -2.68 8.45
CA ILE A 207 17.46 -2.57 8.39
C ILE A 207 16.81 -3.97 8.41
N PHE A 208 17.29 -4.92 7.60
CA PHE A 208 16.75 -6.28 7.60
C PHE A 208 17.04 -7.04 8.90
N ALA A 209 18.22 -6.85 9.50
CA ALA A 209 18.50 -7.42 10.82
C ALA A 209 17.53 -6.88 11.88
N PHE A 210 17.31 -5.56 11.90
CA PHE A 210 16.36 -4.90 12.79
C PHE A 210 14.93 -5.43 12.62
N LEU A 211 14.45 -5.56 11.37
CA LEU A 211 13.10 -6.07 11.08
C LEU A 211 12.93 -7.54 11.47
N GLN A 212 13.99 -8.35 11.34
CA GLN A 212 14.02 -9.74 11.82
C GLN A 212 13.97 -9.83 13.34
N GLU A 213 14.71 -8.97 14.06
CA GLU A 213 14.73 -8.93 15.52
C GLU A 213 13.39 -8.51 16.13
N HIS A 214 12.70 -7.55 15.50
CA HIS A 214 11.36 -7.14 15.91
C HIS A 214 10.28 -8.17 15.53
N ALA A 215 10.69 -9.28 14.88
CA ALA A 215 9.83 -10.39 14.49
C ALA A 215 8.54 -9.90 13.81
N PHE A 216 8.65 -8.88 12.94
CA PHE A 216 7.48 -8.31 12.29
C PHE A 216 6.67 -9.44 11.63
N ARG A 217 5.48 -9.65 12.18
CA ARG A 217 4.45 -10.52 11.61
C ARG A 217 3.34 -9.58 11.17
N ALA A 218 2.91 -9.71 9.92
CA ALA A 218 1.73 -8.99 9.49
C ALA A 218 0.55 -9.36 10.41
N ALA A 219 -0.43 -8.47 10.57
CA ALA A 219 -1.52 -8.63 11.53
C ALA A 219 -2.36 -9.92 11.33
N ASP A 220 -2.24 -10.58 10.18
CA ASP A 220 -2.86 -11.87 9.83
C ASP A 220 -2.03 -13.10 10.26
N GLY A 221 -0.92 -12.92 10.97
CA GLY A 221 -0.05 -13.99 11.44
C GLY A 221 0.91 -14.54 10.38
N THR A 222 0.90 -14.01 9.15
CA THR A 222 1.94 -14.29 8.16
C THR A 222 3.25 -13.63 8.58
N ALA A 223 4.37 -14.36 8.46
CA ALA A 223 5.69 -13.79 8.68
C ALA A 223 5.86 -12.58 7.75
N GLY A 224 6.26 -11.44 8.31
CA GLY A 224 6.27 -10.12 7.66
C GLY A 224 6.59 -10.19 6.19
N LEU A 225 5.58 -9.94 5.36
CA LEU A 225 5.73 -10.00 3.92
C LEU A 225 6.38 -8.70 3.47
N TYR A 226 7.69 -8.78 3.23
CA TYR A 226 8.45 -7.71 2.62
C TYR A 226 8.26 -7.79 1.10
N ALA A 227 7.89 -6.67 0.48
CA ALA A 227 7.85 -6.56 -0.97
C ALA A 227 8.89 -5.55 -1.46
N CYS A 228 9.63 -5.93 -2.50
CA CYS A 228 10.55 -5.02 -3.18
C CYS A 228 9.79 -4.32 -4.29
N ASP A 229 9.74 -2.99 -4.27
CA ASP A 229 8.98 -2.19 -5.24
C ASP A 229 9.54 -2.28 -6.67
N ARG A 230 10.80 -2.72 -6.83
CA ARG A 230 11.45 -2.99 -8.11
C ARG A 230 12.42 -4.19 -8.01
N VAL A 231 12.27 -5.18 -8.89
CA VAL A 231 13.13 -6.38 -9.04
C VAL A 231 13.49 -6.60 -10.51
#